data_AF-A0A1S3FPJ7-F1
#
_entry.id   AF-A0A1S3FPJ7-F1
#
_cell.length_a   1.000
_cell.length_b   1.000
_cell.length_c   1.000
_cell.angle_alpha   90.00
_cell.angle_beta   90.00
_cell.angle_gamma   90.00
#
_symmetry.space_group_name_H-M   'P 1'
#
loop_
_entity.id
_entity.type
_entity.pdbx_description
1 polymer ?
#
loop_
_entity_poly.entity_id
_entity_poly.type
_entity_poly.pdbx_seq_one_letter_code
_entity_poly.pdbx_strand_id
1 'polypeptide(L)'
;MAAGTTLSVKVEAPPRLVAPGNLAGRRGDYLKRCTFERDRDPYCPIFRLGFIADQAGENFTELAHKGGVLGVLINWDCDLDLSEAQCNPQYSFRRLDPKHAAASSGYNFRFAKYYNINGTATRTLVKAYGIRIDVIVHGQAGRFSLIPTIINLATALTSIGVGSFLCDWILLTFMNKNKVYSRKKFDKMVDTLGQHVRKTCSTCEHPQQDPAPTNPKG
;
A
#
# COMPACT_ATOMS: atom_id res chain seq x y z
N MET A 1 -41.24 18.06 -2.48
CA MET A 1 -40.67 17.24 -1.39
C MET A 1 -39.39 16.62 -1.90
N ALA A 2 -38.25 16.84 -1.24
CA ALA A 2 -37.00 16.16 -1.59
C ALA A 2 -36.96 14.81 -0.86
N ALA A 3 -36.93 13.71 -1.61
CA ALA A 3 -36.70 12.39 -1.01
C ALA A 3 -35.25 12.31 -0.53
N GLY A 4 -35.04 12.34 0.80
CA GLY A 4 -33.73 12.11 1.39
C GLY A 4 -33.42 10.62 1.37
N THR A 5 -32.39 10.22 0.64
CA THR A 5 -31.90 8.83 0.67
C THR A 5 -31.07 8.64 1.94
N THR A 6 -31.53 7.80 2.85
CA THR A 6 -30.79 7.43 4.06
C THR A 6 -29.75 6.37 3.71
N LEU A 7 -28.46 6.70 3.86
CA LEU A 7 -27.32 5.80 3.66
C LEU A 7 -26.75 5.37 5.02
N SER A 8 -27.39 4.37 5.62
CA SER A 8 -26.91 3.74 6.86
C SER A 8 -25.75 2.79 6.54
N VAL A 9 -24.58 3.05 7.11
CA VAL A 9 -23.37 2.26 6.86
C VAL A 9 -22.78 1.79 8.18
N LYS A 10 -22.87 0.48 8.41
CA LYS A 10 -22.20 -0.18 9.52
C LYS A 10 -20.93 -0.82 8.99
N VAL A 11 -19.76 -0.36 9.45
CA VAL A 11 -18.50 -1.08 9.24
C VAL A 11 -18.57 -2.36 10.08
N GLU A 12 -18.01 -3.45 9.59
CA GLU A 12 -17.82 -4.68 10.36
C GLU A 12 -16.33 -4.84 10.65
N ALA A 13 -15.98 -5.03 11.92
CA ALA A 13 -14.61 -5.14 12.39
C ALA A 13 -14.34 -6.57 12.87
N PRO A 14 -13.07 -7.04 12.83
CA PRO A 14 -12.71 -8.36 13.37
C PRO A 14 -13.10 -8.46 14.86
N PRO A 15 -13.35 -9.67 15.39
CA PRO A 15 -14.08 -9.93 16.64
C PRO A 15 -13.41 -9.45 17.95
N ARG A 16 -12.34 -8.66 17.88
CA ARG A 16 -11.64 -8.03 19.02
C ARG A 16 -11.70 -6.50 19.01
N LEU A 17 -12.40 -5.89 18.05
CA LEU A 17 -12.52 -4.44 17.90
C LEU A 17 -13.98 -4.02 17.80
N VAL A 18 -14.32 -2.91 18.46
CA VAL A 18 -15.62 -2.24 18.26
C VAL A 18 -15.58 -1.62 16.87
N ALA A 19 -16.52 -1.99 16.01
CA ALA A 19 -16.60 -1.43 14.67
C ALA A 19 -17.19 -0.01 14.72
N PRO A 20 -16.47 1.03 14.25
CA PRO A 20 -17.03 2.37 14.15
C PRO A 20 -18.23 2.37 13.18
N GLY A 21 -19.32 3.00 13.58
CA GLY A 21 -20.51 3.16 12.74
C GLY A 21 -20.79 4.63 12.53
N ASN A 22 -21.32 5.01 11.36
CA ASN A 22 -21.75 6.40 11.14
C ASN A 22 -22.98 6.78 12.00
N LEU A 23 -23.56 5.84 12.74
CA LEU A 23 -24.61 6.05 13.73
C LEU A 23 -24.03 6.05 15.16
N ALA A 24 -23.43 7.17 15.58
CA ALA A 24 -22.81 7.35 16.91
C ALA A 24 -23.84 7.39 18.07
N GLY A 25 -24.59 6.31 18.28
CA GLY A 25 -25.61 6.17 19.32
C GLY A 25 -26.90 7.00 19.16
N ARG A 26 -26.84 8.10 18.38
CA ARG A 26 -27.93 9.05 18.14
C ARG A 26 -29.13 8.38 17.45
N ARG A 27 -30.25 8.25 18.18
CA ARG A 27 -31.51 7.64 17.71
C ARG A 27 -32.68 8.62 17.80
N GLY A 28 -33.75 8.33 17.06
CA GLY A 28 -35.01 9.08 17.11
C GLY A 28 -34.97 10.38 16.31
N ASP A 29 -35.12 11.52 16.99
CA ASP A 29 -35.40 12.80 16.33
C ASP A 29 -34.19 13.39 15.58
N TYR A 30 -32.97 13.02 15.97
CA TYR A 30 -31.75 13.33 15.21
C TYR A 30 -31.87 12.88 13.75
N LEU A 31 -32.19 11.60 13.53
CA LEU A 31 -32.31 11.01 12.19
C LEU A 31 -33.51 11.55 11.38
N LYS A 32 -34.46 12.26 12.00
CA LYS A 32 -35.56 12.91 11.28
C LYS A 32 -35.22 14.31 10.80
N ARG A 33 -34.20 14.94 11.38
CA ARG A 33 -33.87 16.37 11.19
C ARG A 33 -32.47 16.63 10.67
N CYS A 34 -31.54 15.70 10.85
CA CYS A 34 -30.17 15.88 10.38
C CYS A 34 -30.11 15.92 8.85
N THR A 35 -29.12 16.65 8.34
CA THR A 35 -28.66 16.58 6.95
C THR A 35 -27.15 16.59 7.02
N PHE A 36 -26.48 15.74 6.25
CA PHE A 36 -25.03 15.65 6.25
C PHE A 36 -24.38 17.02 5.98
N GLU A 37 -23.47 17.41 6.87
CA GLU A 37 -22.60 18.58 6.74
C GLU A 37 -21.21 18.21 7.24
N ARG A 38 -20.18 18.36 6.40
CA ARG A 38 -18.83 17.79 6.60
C ARG A 38 -18.24 18.12 7.99
N ASP A 39 -18.35 19.37 8.41
CA ASP A 39 -17.66 19.87 9.60
C ASP A 39 -18.58 19.94 10.83
N ARG A 40 -19.91 20.01 10.63
CA ARG A 40 -20.89 20.16 11.73
C ARG A 40 -21.55 18.85 12.15
N ASP A 41 -21.84 17.96 11.19
CA ASP A 41 -22.56 16.72 11.46
C ASP A 41 -22.12 15.57 10.55
N PRO A 42 -20.83 15.15 10.63
CA PRO A 42 -20.29 14.08 9.80
C PRO A 42 -20.95 12.71 10.06
N TYR A 43 -21.64 12.55 11.18
CA TYR A 43 -22.38 11.34 11.55
C TYR A 43 -23.84 11.32 11.06
N CYS A 44 -24.28 12.29 10.24
CA CYS A 44 -25.63 12.22 9.66
C CYS A 44 -25.64 11.36 8.38
N PRO A 45 -26.40 10.25 8.32
CA PRO A 45 -26.47 9.38 7.15
C PRO A 45 -27.39 9.91 6.01
N ILE A 46 -27.90 11.14 6.11
CA ILE A 46 -28.91 11.69 5.19
C ILE A 46 -28.28 12.71 4.27
N PHE A 47 -28.13 12.33 3.00
CA PHE A 47 -27.49 13.13 1.98
C PHE A 47 -28.52 13.65 0.98
N ARG A 48 -28.34 14.89 0.51
CA ARG A 48 -29.11 15.43 -0.61
C ARG A 48 -28.44 15.02 -1.92
N LEU A 49 -29.21 14.47 -2.87
CA LEU A 49 -28.68 14.02 -4.17
C LEU A 49 -27.94 15.14 -4.93
N GLY A 50 -28.46 16.37 -4.88
CA GLY A 50 -27.79 17.54 -5.45
C GLY A 50 -26.46 17.88 -4.78
N PHE A 51 -26.32 17.67 -3.47
CA PHE A 51 -25.06 17.85 -2.75
C PHE A 51 -24.03 16.78 -3.15
N ILE A 52 -24.44 15.52 -3.30
CA ILE A 52 -23.54 14.45 -3.77
C ILE A 52 -23.03 14.76 -5.19
N ALA A 53 -23.92 15.20 -6.09
CA ALA A 53 -23.54 15.57 -7.46
C ALA A 53 -22.60 16.78 -7.50
N ASP A 54 -22.92 17.84 -6.75
CA ASP A 54 -22.09 19.05 -6.61
C ASP A 54 -20.70 18.74 -6.06
N GLN A 55 -20.61 17.99 -4.94
CA GLN A 55 -19.34 17.58 -4.36
C GLN A 55 -18.53 16.61 -5.24
N ALA A 56 -19.19 15.92 -6.18
CA ALA A 56 -18.53 15.10 -7.20
C ALA A 56 -18.11 15.89 -8.46
N GLY A 57 -18.43 17.20 -8.54
CA GLY A 57 -18.14 18.04 -9.70
C GLY A 57 -19.07 17.80 -10.91
N GLU A 58 -20.31 17.38 -10.68
CA GLU A 58 -21.30 17.07 -11.72
C GLU A 58 -22.55 17.95 -11.64
N ASN A 59 -23.09 18.35 -12.80
CA ASN A 59 -24.38 19.01 -12.86
C ASN A 59 -25.52 17.99 -12.68
N PHE A 60 -26.30 18.11 -11.60
CA PHE A 60 -27.40 17.19 -11.29
C PHE A 60 -28.43 17.05 -12.42
N THR A 61 -28.76 18.14 -13.13
CA THR A 61 -29.74 18.13 -14.22
C THR A 61 -29.22 17.32 -15.41
N GLU A 62 -27.96 17.50 -15.79
CA GLU A 62 -27.34 16.70 -16.85
C GLU A 62 -27.25 15.21 -16.46
N LEU A 63 -26.87 14.95 -15.22
CA LEU A 63 -26.74 13.59 -14.68
C LEU A 63 -28.09 12.88 -14.56
N ALA A 64 -29.17 13.60 -14.29
CA ALA A 64 -30.54 13.06 -14.30
C ALA A 64 -31.01 12.71 -15.71
N HIS A 65 -30.63 13.47 -16.74
CA HIS A 65 -30.99 13.19 -18.13
C HIS A 65 -30.18 12.07 -18.77
N LYS A 66 -28.85 12.06 -18.61
CA LYS A 66 -27.96 11.06 -19.22
C LYS A 66 -27.80 9.80 -18.36
N GLY A 67 -28.06 9.91 -17.06
CA GLY A 67 -27.65 8.95 -16.05
C GLY A 67 -26.15 9.00 -15.78
N GLY A 68 -25.72 8.37 -14.67
CA GLY A 68 -24.32 8.24 -14.31
C GLY A 68 -24.13 7.41 -13.05
N VAL A 69 -22.88 7.20 -12.64
CA VAL A 69 -22.53 6.46 -11.43
C VAL A 69 -21.71 7.36 -10.51
N LEU A 70 -22.26 7.68 -9.34
CA LEU A 70 -21.58 8.46 -8.30
C LEU A 70 -21.10 7.52 -7.19
N GLY A 71 -19.88 7.74 -6.72
CA GLY A 71 -19.30 7.11 -5.56
C GLY A 71 -19.46 7.99 -4.32
N VAL A 72 -19.95 7.42 -3.24
CA VAL A 72 -19.85 7.98 -1.88
C VAL A 72 -18.76 7.17 -1.17
N LEU A 73 -17.58 7.76 -1.02
CA LEU A 73 -16.43 7.12 -0.41
C LEU A 73 -16.36 7.53 1.07
N ILE A 74 -16.40 6.54 1.96
CA ILE A 74 -16.33 6.72 3.41
C ILE A 74 -15.03 6.10 3.89
N ASN A 75 -14.08 6.92 4.30
CA ASN A 75 -12.81 6.46 4.84
C ASN A 75 -12.80 6.55 6.37
N TRP A 76 -12.41 5.46 7.02
CA TRP A 76 -12.12 5.39 8.45
C TRP A 76 -10.63 5.13 8.61
N ASP A 77 -9.86 6.15 8.94
CA ASP A 77 -8.45 6.00 9.33
C ASP A 77 -8.36 6.29 10.83
N CYS A 78 -8.15 5.24 11.62
CA CYS A 78 -8.33 5.29 13.06
C CYS A 78 -7.12 4.74 13.81
N ASP A 79 -6.52 5.60 14.62
CA ASP A 79 -5.56 5.20 15.65
C ASP A 79 -6.32 4.71 16.89
N LEU A 80 -6.16 3.42 17.20
CA LEU A 80 -6.79 2.73 18.33
C LEU A 80 -6.01 2.90 19.65
N ASP A 81 -4.89 3.61 19.63
CA ASP A 81 -4.20 4.06 20.85
C ASP A 81 -4.76 5.41 21.35
N LEU A 82 -5.49 6.12 20.48
CA LEU A 82 -6.23 7.34 20.79
C LEU A 82 -7.67 7.03 21.25
N SER A 83 -8.40 8.09 21.64
CA SER A 83 -9.79 7.95 22.06
C SER A 83 -10.71 7.61 20.88
N GLU A 84 -11.73 6.77 21.10
CA GLU A 84 -12.72 6.40 20.07
C GLU A 84 -13.40 7.62 19.43
N ALA A 85 -13.51 8.74 20.15
CA ALA A 85 -14.07 10.00 19.66
C ALA A 85 -13.23 10.69 18.56
N GLN A 86 -11.97 10.30 18.38
CA GLN A 86 -11.09 10.83 17.33
C GLN A 86 -11.20 10.01 16.02
N CYS A 87 -11.71 8.78 16.09
CA CYS A 87 -12.02 7.93 14.94
C CYS A 87 -13.31 8.40 14.24
N ASN A 88 -13.19 9.39 13.35
CA ASN A 88 -14.31 10.03 12.65
C ASN A 88 -14.36 9.63 11.16
N PRO A 89 -15.56 9.45 10.56
CA PRO A 89 -15.70 9.10 9.15
C PRO A 89 -15.37 10.29 8.25
N GLN A 90 -14.49 10.08 7.27
CA GLN A 90 -14.17 11.07 6.25
C GLN A 90 -14.92 10.77 4.95
N TYR A 91 -15.72 11.73 4.48
CA TYR A 91 -16.55 11.58 3.29
C TYR A 91 -15.97 12.31 2.07
N SER A 92 -15.79 11.57 0.98
CA SER A 92 -15.47 12.13 -0.34
C SER A 92 -16.43 11.61 -1.40
N PHE A 93 -16.62 12.39 -2.46
CA PHE A 93 -17.62 12.14 -3.50
C PHE A 93 -16.94 12.21 -4.86
N ARG A 94 -17.20 11.26 -5.75
CA ARG A 94 -16.56 11.22 -7.08
C ARG A 94 -17.46 10.54 -8.09
N ARG A 95 -17.45 11.00 -9.34
CA ARG A 95 -18.00 10.20 -10.45
C ARG A 95 -17.14 8.96 -10.69
N LEU A 96 -17.79 7.82 -10.94
CA LEU A 96 -17.15 6.52 -11.17
C LEU A 96 -17.24 6.07 -12.63
N ASP A 97 -18.25 6.52 -13.39
CA ASP A 97 -18.36 6.23 -14.82
C ASP A 97 -17.52 7.19 -15.69
N PRO A 98 -16.93 6.70 -16.81
CA PRO A 98 -16.19 7.55 -17.73
C PRO A 98 -17.13 8.53 -18.44
N LYS A 99 -16.90 9.85 -18.29
CA LYS A 99 -17.78 10.89 -18.85
C LYS A 99 -17.98 10.81 -20.38
N HIS A 100 -16.98 10.32 -21.12
CA HIS A 100 -16.90 10.43 -22.58
C HIS A 100 -16.58 9.08 -23.26
N ALA A 101 -17.36 8.04 -22.96
CA ALA A 101 -17.34 6.80 -23.74
C ALA A 101 -18.18 6.96 -25.02
N ALA A 102 -17.54 6.85 -26.19
CA ALA A 102 -18.18 7.06 -27.50
C ALA A 102 -19.41 6.17 -27.79
N ALA A 103 -19.50 5.00 -27.13
CA ALA A 103 -20.61 4.06 -27.29
C ALA A 103 -21.77 4.24 -26.28
N SER A 104 -21.56 4.94 -25.15
CA SER A 104 -22.60 5.17 -24.14
C SER A 104 -22.19 6.30 -23.18
N SER A 105 -22.70 7.51 -23.40
CA SER A 105 -22.58 8.58 -22.41
C SER A 105 -23.61 8.38 -21.28
N GLY A 106 -23.16 8.02 -20.09
CA GLY A 106 -24.00 7.87 -18.89
C GLY A 106 -24.60 6.47 -18.67
N TYR A 107 -25.33 6.34 -17.56
CA TYR A 107 -25.85 5.07 -17.04
C TYR A 107 -27.33 4.83 -17.40
N ASN A 108 -27.60 3.70 -18.04
CA ASN A 108 -28.95 3.29 -18.42
C ASN A 108 -29.10 1.76 -18.35
N PHE A 109 -30.30 1.28 -18.03
CA PHE A 109 -30.64 -0.14 -18.04
C PHE A 109 -32.02 -0.38 -18.68
N ARG A 110 -32.24 -1.60 -19.17
CA ARG A 110 -33.52 -2.01 -19.75
C ARG A 110 -34.11 -3.16 -18.94
N PHE A 111 -35.40 -3.08 -18.65
CA PHE A 111 -36.15 -4.17 -18.01
C PHE A 111 -37.51 -4.31 -18.69
N ALA A 112 -38.09 -5.50 -18.67
CA ALA A 112 -39.38 -5.77 -19.29
C ALA A 112 -40.39 -6.21 -18.23
N LYS A 113 -41.59 -5.63 -18.28
CA LYS A 113 -42.77 -6.12 -17.55
C LYS A 113 -43.52 -7.06 -18.47
N TYR A 114 -43.58 -8.34 -18.12
CA TYR A 114 -44.28 -9.38 -18.88
C TYR A 114 -45.70 -9.54 -18.36
N TYR A 115 -46.66 -9.77 -19.25
CA TYR A 115 -48.07 -9.98 -18.92
C TYR A 115 -48.74 -10.82 -20.02
N ASN A 116 -49.81 -11.52 -19.69
CA ASN A 116 -50.62 -12.25 -20.67
C ASN A 116 -51.95 -11.53 -20.86
N ILE A 117 -52.34 -11.26 -22.11
CA ILE A 117 -53.64 -10.72 -22.47
C ILE A 117 -54.29 -11.71 -23.44
N ASN A 118 -55.45 -12.26 -23.05
CA ASN A 118 -56.25 -13.17 -23.88
C ASN A 118 -55.43 -14.35 -24.45
N GLY A 119 -54.60 -14.98 -23.61
CA GLY A 119 -53.70 -16.08 -24.00
C GLY A 119 -52.38 -15.62 -24.64
N THR A 120 -52.29 -14.38 -25.12
CA THR A 120 -51.11 -13.85 -25.82
C THR A 120 -50.08 -13.30 -24.82
N ALA A 121 -48.88 -13.88 -24.83
CA ALA A 121 -47.74 -13.38 -24.06
C ALA A 121 -47.24 -12.04 -24.62
N THR A 122 -47.33 -10.99 -23.81
CA THR A 122 -47.00 -9.61 -24.18
C THR A 122 -45.97 -9.03 -23.19
N ARG A 123 -45.25 -7.98 -23.59
CA ARG A 123 -44.32 -7.28 -22.68
C ARG A 123 -44.25 -5.78 -22.96
N THR A 124 -44.11 -5.00 -21.89
CA THR A 124 -43.69 -3.59 -21.96
C THR A 124 -42.20 -3.53 -21.64
N LEU A 125 -41.39 -3.20 -22.64
CA LEU A 125 -39.95 -2.93 -22.45
C LEU A 125 -39.75 -1.48 -22.00
N VAL A 126 -39.11 -1.28 -20.86
CA VAL A 126 -38.78 0.03 -20.30
C VAL A 126 -37.27 0.23 -20.37
N LYS A 127 -36.81 1.38 -20.88
CA LYS A 127 -35.43 1.85 -20.77
C LYS A 127 -35.38 2.96 -19.71
N ALA A 128 -34.70 2.71 -18.60
CA ALA A 128 -34.52 3.67 -17.53
C ALA A 128 -33.13 4.32 -17.64
N TYR A 129 -33.09 5.63 -17.42
CA TYR A 129 -31.89 6.42 -17.19
C TYR A 129 -31.92 6.90 -15.74
N GLY A 130 -30.77 6.98 -15.07
CA GLY A 130 -30.74 7.41 -13.68
C GLY A 130 -29.36 7.43 -13.08
N ILE A 131 -29.30 7.93 -11.85
CA ILE A 131 -28.07 8.04 -11.07
C ILE A 131 -27.96 6.81 -10.19
N ARG A 132 -26.92 5.99 -10.41
CA ARG A 132 -26.51 4.93 -9.49
C ARG A 132 -25.58 5.52 -8.44
N ILE A 133 -25.77 5.16 -7.18
CA ILE A 133 -24.90 5.56 -6.07
C ILE A 133 -24.25 4.30 -5.51
N ASP A 134 -22.94 4.19 -5.68
CA ASP A 134 -22.14 3.14 -5.07
C ASP A 134 -21.49 3.69 -3.80
N VAL A 135 -21.78 3.07 -2.66
CA VAL A 135 -21.17 3.45 -1.37
C VAL A 135 -19.98 2.55 -1.13
N ILE A 136 -18.79 3.16 -1.09
CA ILE A 136 -17.52 2.46 -0.96
C ILE A 136 -16.94 2.82 0.42
N VAL A 137 -16.64 1.80 1.21
CA VAL A 137 -16.15 1.97 2.58
C VAL A 137 -14.73 1.47 2.66
N HIS A 138 -13.83 2.34 3.11
CA HIS A 138 -12.45 2.03 3.42
C HIS A 138 -12.23 2.14 4.93
N GLY A 139 -11.43 1.24 5.47
CA GLY A 139 -11.14 1.16 6.90
C GLY A 139 -9.69 0.72 7.11
N GLN A 140 -8.93 1.57 7.79
CA GLN A 140 -7.60 1.28 8.29
C GLN A 140 -7.60 1.58 9.80
N ALA A 141 -7.09 0.63 10.58
CA ALA A 141 -7.01 0.76 12.02
C ALA A 141 -5.59 0.39 12.50
N GLY A 142 -4.91 1.35 13.10
CA GLY A 142 -3.60 1.15 13.73
C GLY A 142 -3.77 0.91 15.23
N ARG A 143 -2.91 0.08 15.83
CA ARG A 143 -2.76 -0.01 17.29
C ARG A 143 -1.32 -0.34 17.63
N PHE A 144 -0.78 0.27 18.67
CA PHE A 144 0.55 -0.01 19.18
C PHE A 144 0.66 -1.49 19.55
N SER A 145 1.68 -2.12 19.00
CA SER A 145 2.00 -3.51 19.26
C SER A 145 3.51 -3.66 19.40
N LEU A 146 3.92 -4.37 20.44
CA LEU A 146 5.33 -4.57 20.77
C LEU A 146 6.07 -5.42 19.71
N ILE A 147 5.35 -6.31 19.01
CA ILE A 147 5.96 -7.23 18.05
C ILE A 147 6.42 -6.49 16.77
N PRO A 148 5.58 -5.72 16.05
CA PRO A 148 6.03 -4.94 14.90
C PRO A 148 7.05 -3.85 15.25
N THR A 149 6.98 -3.26 16.44
CA THR A 149 7.91 -2.20 16.85
C THR A 149 9.31 -2.74 17.12
N ILE A 150 9.46 -3.90 17.75
CA ILE A 150 10.77 -4.58 17.90
C ILE A 150 11.34 -4.98 16.53
N ILE A 151 10.51 -5.51 15.62
CA ILE A 151 10.94 -5.89 14.26
C ILE A 151 11.44 -4.66 13.50
N ASN A 152 10.67 -3.56 13.49
CA ASN A 152 11.06 -2.32 12.82
C ASN A 152 12.33 -1.71 13.41
N LEU A 153 12.51 -1.75 14.74
CA LEU A 153 13.73 -1.32 15.41
C LEU A 153 14.94 -2.16 14.99
N ALA A 154 14.80 -3.49 14.95
CA ALA A 154 15.86 -4.39 14.51
C ALA A 154 16.23 -4.17 13.03
N THR A 155 15.23 -3.95 12.16
CA THR A 155 15.44 -3.58 10.74
C THR A 155 16.18 -2.25 10.61
N ALA A 156 15.80 -1.23 11.39
CA ALA A 156 16.46 0.08 11.39
C ALA A 156 17.91 -0.01 11.88
N LEU A 157 18.18 -0.76 12.96
CA LEU A 157 19.55 -0.95 13.45
C LEU A 157 20.42 -1.72 12.44
N THR A 158 19.85 -2.73 11.76
CA THR A 158 20.56 -3.50 10.74
C THR A 158 20.87 -2.66 9.50
N SER A 159 19.97 -1.74 9.10
CA SER A 159 20.16 -0.90 7.91
C SER A 159 21.32 0.10 8.06
N ILE A 160 21.65 0.52 9.28
CA ILE A 160 22.84 1.36 9.57
C ILE A 160 24.12 0.68 9.06
N GLY A 161 24.21 -0.65 9.18
CA GLY A 161 25.36 -1.43 8.69
C GLY A 161 25.57 -1.29 7.18
N VAL A 162 24.50 -1.19 6.39
CA VAL A 162 24.57 -0.98 4.93
C VAL A 162 25.23 0.37 4.61
N GLY A 163 24.95 1.41 5.40
CA GLY A 163 25.62 2.70 5.29
C GLY A 163 27.14 2.57 5.47
N SER A 164 27.60 1.83 6.48
CA SER A 164 29.04 1.58 6.70
C SER A 164 29.69 0.81 5.55
N PHE A 165 29.03 -0.20 4.97
CA PHE A 165 29.53 -0.92 3.80
C PHE A 165 29.64 -0.02 2.57
N LEU A 166 28.64 0.83 2.31
CA LEU A 166 28.66 1.79 1.19
C LEU A 166 29.75 2.85 1.37
N CYS A 167 29.90 3.40 2.58
CA CYS A 167 30.98 4.34 2.89
C CYS A 167 32.36 3.71 2.65
N ASP A 168 32.58 2.46 3.08
CA ASP A 168 33.85 1.76 2.87
C ASP A 168 34.11 1.46 1.39
N TRP A 169 33.10 1.03 0.64
CA TRP A 169 33.17 0.84 -0.81
C TRP A 169 33.57 2.13 -1.53
N ILE A 170 32.94 3.26 -1.18
CA ILE A 170 33.23 4.56 -1.79
C ILE A 170 34.67 5.01 -1.45
N LEU A 171 35.08 4.87 -0.19
CA LEU A 171 36.44 5.20 0.26
C LEU A 171 37.52 4.35 -0.42
N LEU A 172 37.25 3.07 -0.67
CA LEU A 172 38.18 2.15 -1.35
C LEU A 172 38.21 2.34 -2.88
N THR A 173 37.11 2.79 -3.48
CA THR A 173 36.96 2.92 -4.95
C THR A 173 37.38 4.29 -5.46
N PHE A 174 36.95 5.38 -4.82
CA PHE A 174 37.06 6.74 -5.36
C PHE A 174 38.11 7.61 -4.67
N MET A 175 38.54 7.28 -3.44
CA MET A 175 39.43 8.15 -2.68
C MET A 175 40.90 7.89 -3.05
N ASN A 176 41.45 8.71 -3.95
CA ASN A 176 42.75 8.60 -4.64
C ASN A 176 44.05 8.43 -3.79
N LYS A 177 43.92 8.11 -2.49
CA LYS A 177 44.98 7.70 -1.55
C LYS A 177 44.86 6.21 -1.12
N ASN A 178 44.34 5.33 -1.99
CA ASN A 178 44.14 3.89 -1.76
C ASN A 178 45.27 3.21 -0.95
N LYS A 179 46.54 3.55 -1.23
CA LYS A 179 47.74 2.96 -0.58
C LYS A 179 47.93 3.28 0.91
N VAL A 180 47.19 4.24 1.50
CA VAL A 180 47.28 4.59 2.94
C VAL A 180 46.11 4.03 3.75
N TYR A 181 44.88 4.13 3.24
CA TYR A 181 43.70 3.56 3.90
C TYR A 181 43.71 2.03 3.83
N SER A 182 43.98 1.45 2.64
CA SER A 182 44.04 -0.01 2.45
C SER A 182 45.12 -0.66 3.34
N ARG A 183 46.28 -0.03 3.51
CA ARG A 183 47.37 -0.55 4.38
C ARG A 183 47.08 -0.47 5.88
N LYS A 184 46.12 0.34 6.33
CA LYS A 184 45.68 0.37 7.74
C LYS A 184 44.48 -0.53 8.01
N LYS A 185 43.66 -0.81 6.99
CA LYS A 185 42.46 -1.64 7.11
C LYS A 185 42.71 -3.12 6.83
N PHE A 186 43.61 -3.44 5.90
CA PHE A 186 43.93 -4.81 5.49
C PHE A 186 45.40 -5.10 5.75
N ASP A 187 45.67 -5.99 6.70
CA ASP A 187 47.01 -6.57 6.85
C ASP A 187 47.18 -7.71 5.83
N LYS A 188 48.28 -7.69 5.09
CA LYS A 188 48.54 -8.66 4.01
C LYS A 188 49.33 -9.83 4.56
N MET A 189 48.61 -10.84 5.05
CA MET A 189 49.22 -12.14 5.33
C MET A 189 49.72 -12.75 4.02
N VAL A 190 51.04 -12.85 3.85
CA VAL A 190 51.65 -13.62 2.77
C VAL A 190 51.45 -15.08 3.11
N ASP A 191 50.63 -15.76 2.31
CA ASP A 191 50.38 -17.18 2.48
C ASP A 191 51.69 -17.94 2.20
N THR A 192 52.35 -18.41 3.26
CA THR A 192 53.76 -18.86 3.22
C THR A 192 53.85 -20.33 2.77
N LEU A 193 53.04 -20.69 1.79
CA LEU A 193 53.04 -22.01 1.13
C LEU A 193 53.47 -21.94 -0.35
N GLY A 194 53.87 -20.76 -0.84
CA GLY A 194 54.40 -20.56 -2.20
C GLY A 194 55.91 -20.32 -2.32
N GLN A 195 56.57 -19.84 -1.26
CA GLN A 195 57.99 -19.42 -1.34
C GLN A 195 59.01 -20.47 -0.91
N HIS A 196 58.60 -21.55 -0.23
CA HIS A 196 59.56 -22.56 0.25
C HIS A 196 60.05 -23.53 -0.84
N VAL A 197 59.32 -23.65 -1.96
CA VAL A 197 59.68 -24.55 -3.08
C VAL A 197 60.70 -23.92 -4.03
N ARG A 198 60.82 -22.58 -4.08
CA ARG A 198 61.66 -21.88 -5.08
C ARG A 198 63.08 -21.52 -4.62
N LYS A 199 63.45 -21.80 -3.37
CA LYS A 199 64.78 -21.51 -2.82
C LYS A 199 65.71 -22.73 -2.69
N THR A 200 65.23 -23.93 -3.00
CA THR A 200 66.00 -25.18 -2.81
C THR A 200 66.75 -25.66 -4.05
N CYS A 201 67.01 -24.78 -5.02
CA CYS A 201 67.86 -25.09 -6.18
C CYS A 201 68.60 -23.85 -6.68
N SER A 202 69.60 -23.40 -5.91
CA SER A 202 70.69 -22.55 -6.39
C SER A 202 71.90 -22.74 -5.48
N THR A 203 73.03 -23.09 -6.11
CA THR A 203 74.38 -23.20 -5.56
C THR A 203 74.75 -24.54 -4.92
N CYS A 204 75.06 -25.50 -5.79
CA CYS A 204 76.07 -26.52 -5.48
C CYS A 204 77.45 -25.89 -5.67
N GLU A 205 78.29 -25.82 -4.63
CA GLU A 205 79.74 -25.97 -4.77
C GLU A 205 80.37 -26.36 -3.42
N HIS A 206 81.42 -27.17 -3.49
CA HIS A 206 82.07 -27.87 -2.37
C HIS A 206 83.45 -27.23 -2.10
N PRO A 207 84.10 -27.52 -0.96
CA PRO A 207 85.44 -28.13 -1.12
C PRO A 207 85.87 -29.14 -0.04
N GLN A 208 86.53 -30.23 -0.51
CA GLN A 208 87.77 -30.91 0.01
C GLN A 208 87.82 -31.39 1.50
N GLN A 209 88.51 -32.48 1.90
CA GLN A 209 89.48 -33.45 1.31
C GLN A 209 89.53 -34.73 2.23
N ASP A 210 90.22 -35.87 2.01
CA ASP A 210 91.15 -36.29 0.94
C ASP A 210 90.94 -37.75 0.40
N PRO A 211 91.72 -38.85 0.67
CA PRO A 211 92.12 -39.71 -0.45
C PRO A 211 91.71 -41.21 -0.41
N ALA A 212 91.93 -41.86 -1.56
CA ALA A 212 91.77 -43.29 -1.91
C ALA A 212 92.77 -44.23 -1.16
N PRO A 213 92.85 -45.59 -1.37
CA PRO A 213 92.41 -46.45 -2.50
C PRO A 213 91.58 -47.71 -2.05
N THR A 214 91.23 -48.76 -2.82
CA THR A 214 91.75 -49.34 -4.08
C THR A 214 90.66 -50.21 -4.77
N ASN A 215 90.72 -50.36 -6.10
CA ASN A 215 90.01 -51.39 -6.91
C ASN A 215 90.77 -52.77 -6.76
N PRO A 216 90.39 -53.94 -7.35
CA PRO A 216 89.37 -54.17 -8.39
C PRO A 216 88.55 -55.49 -8.41
N LYS A 217 87.59 -55.52 -9.35
CA LYS A 217 87.05 -56.69 -10.11
C LYS A 217 86.22 -57.76 -9.39
N GLY A 218 85.15 -58.18 -10.06
CA GLY A 218 84.23 -59.26 -9.74
C GLY A 218 83.03 -59.18 -10.69
#